data_AF-A0AA47N0L9-F1
#
_entry.id   AF-A0AA47N0L9-F1
#
_cell.length_a   1.000
_cell.length_b   1.000
_cell.length_c   1.000
_cell.angle_alpha   90.00
_cell.angle_beta   90.00
_cell.angle_gamma   90.00
#
_symmetry.space_group_name_H-M   'P 1'
#
loop_
_entity.id
_entity.type
_entity.pdbx_description
1 polymer ?
#
loop_
_entity_poly.entity_id
_entity_poly.type
_entity_poly.pdbx_seq_one_letter_code
_entity_poly.pdbx_strand_id
1 'polypeptide(L)'
;MASPSLLPTTSDLEELIYCAEATANEREVDEASLGSGWDSDLSSIILLLHLIPPSAQGRKRPGKVSATQAEKNLVVFMKSGTSIQEHVDAITSATQPYLLAIGLNRATIHEFFIVIDKQAIPCRSTSSLGAFDELFKAHFVFGIMYNKMLQNMYTFVQTTVYNIDIGKVRESPRVAEIRGRLLQ
;
A
#
# COMPACT_ATOMS: atom_id res chain seq x y z
N MET A 1 21.85 9.06 -23.19
CA MET A 1 21.09 7.86 -22.76
C MET A 1 21.12 7.84 -21.25
N ALA A 2 19.99 8.07 -20.59
CA ALA A 2 19.92 8.02 -19.14
C ALA A 2 19.92 6.55 -18.71
N SER A 3 20.92 6.15 -17.92
CA SER A 3 20.98 4.84 -17.29
C SER A 3 19.70 4.60 -16.49
N PRO A 4 19.10 3.39 -16.53
CA PRO A 4 17.97 3.08 -15.67
C PRO A 4 18.44 3.23 -14.22
N SER A 5 17.80 4.12 -13.46
CA SER A 5 18.03 4.17 -12.02
C SER A 5 17.48 2.86 -11.44
N LEU A 6 18.35 1.87 -11.23
CA LEU A 6 18.01 0.70 -10.43
C LEU A 6 17.50 1.20 -9.07
N LEU A 7 16.41 0.61 -8.60
CA LEU A 7 15.99 0.80 -7.21
C LEU A 7 17.15 0.39 -6.30
N PRO A 8 17.49 1.15 -5.25
CA PRO A 8 18.47 0.69 -4.27
C PRO A 8 17.99 -0.64 -3.67
N THR A 9 18.75 -1.71 -3.88
CA THR A 9 18.44 -3.04 -3.34
C THR A 9 18.80 -3.08 -1.86
N THR A 10 17.80 -2.90 -1.01
CA THR A 10 17.87 -3.20 0.43
C THR A 10 17.32 -4.61 0.65
N SER A 11 17.74 -5.30 1.73
CA SER A 11 17.17 -6.59 2.13
C SER A 11 15.64 -6.61 2.11
N ASP A 12 15.04 -5.51 2.57
CA ASP A 12 13.59 -5.35 2.65
C ASP A 12 12.91 -5.31 1.27
N LEU A 13 13.60 -4.80 0.24
CA LEU A 13 13.06 -4.75 -1.12
C LEU A 13 13.20 -6.10 -1.82
N GLU A 14 14.27 -6.85 -1.55
CA GLU A 14 14.46 -8.21 -2.09
C GLU A 14 13.41 -9.16 -1.52
N GLU A 15 13.15 -9.09 -0.21
CA GLU A 15 12.05 -9.85 0.42
C GLU A 15 10.71 -9.49 -0.21
N LEU A 16 10.45 -8.21 -0.45
CA LEU A 16 9.20 -7.75 -1.05
C LEU A 16 9.01 -8.25 -2.49
N ILE A 17 10.08 -8.26 -3.30
CA ILE A 17 10.06 -8.84 -4.66
C ILE A 17 9.78 -10.33 -4.59
N TYR A 18 10.47 -11.06 -3.71
CA TYR A 18 10.26 -12.49 -3.52
C TYR A 18 8.81 -12.80 -3.13
N CYS A 19 8.23 -12.05 -2.18
CA CYS A 19 6.84 -12.24 -1.77
C CYS A 19 5.85 -11.92 -2.89
N ALA A 20 6.12 -10.92 -3.74
CA ALA A 20 5.27 -10.59 -4.87
C ALA A 20 5.29 -11.64 -5.99
N GLU A 21 6.42 -12.31 -6.19
CA GLU A 21 6.58 -13.38 -7.19
C GLU A 21 6.02 -14.73 -6.72
N ALA A 22 5.82 -14.92 -5.41
CA ALA A 22 5.30 -16.16 -4.85
C ALA A 22 3.87 -16.44 -5.36
N THR A 23 3.69 -17.52 -6.12
CA THR A 23 2.36 -17.97 -6.54
C THR A 23 1.66 -18.75 -5.43
N ALA A 24 0.33 -18.68 -5.36
CA ALA A 24 -0.48 -19.33 -4.32
C ALA A 24 -0.31 -20.87 -4.22
N ASN A 25 0.38 -21.50 -5.18
CA ASN A 25 0.46 -22.96 -5.31
C ASN A 25 1.74 -23.60 -4.75
N GLU A 26 2.68 -22.83 -4.17
CA GLU A 26 3.99 -23.38 -3.74
C GLU A 26 4.19 -23.53 -2.22
N ARG A 27 3.15 -23.32 -1.40
CA ARG A 27 3.29 -23.45 0.06
C ARG A 27 2.75 -24.79 0.57
N GLU A 28 3.57 -25.83 0.56
CA GLU A 28 3.52 -26.81 1.65
C GLU A 28 4.01 -26.06 2.90
N VAL A 29 3.07 -25.71 3.77
CA VAL A 29 3.27 -24.72 4.83
C VAL A 29 4.06 -25.33 5.99
N ASP A 30 5.38 -25.10 6.01
CA ASP A 30 6.15 -25.13 7.25
C ASP A 30 5.92 -23.80 7.99
N GLU A 31 5.36 -23.87 9.20
CA GLU A 31 4.96 -22.71 10.02
C GLU A 31 6.15 -21.80 10.37
N ALA A 32 7.38 -22.35 10.35
CA ALA A 32 8.63 -21.62 10.54
C ALA A 32 9.11 -20.85 9.29
N SER A 33 8.57 -21.17 8.10
CA SER A 33 8.93 -20.59 6.80
C SER A 33 7.90 -19.56 6.29
N LEU A 34 6.83 -19.30 7.05
CA LEU A 34 5.80 -18.28 6.81
C LEU A 34 6.34 -16.86 7.05
N GLY A 35 7.32 -16.48 6.22
CA GLY A 35 8.19 -15.32 6.33
C GLY A 35 7.50 -14.00 6.70
N SER A 36 8.32 -13.10 7.23
CA SER A 36 7.99 -11.74 7.69
C SER A 36 7.26 -10.84 6.69
N GLY A 37 7.17 -11.25 5.42
CA GLY A 37 6.54 -10.52 4.33
C GLY A 37 5.03 -10.65 4.22
N TRP A 38 4.46 -9.85 3.33
CA TRP A 38 3.03 -9.85 3.01
C TRP A 38 2.67 -10.95 2.00
N ASP A 39 1.39 -11.20 1.78
CA ASP A 39 0.96 -12.00 0.62
C ASP A 39 1.36 -11.35 -0.72
N SER A 40 1.22 -12.10 -1.82
CA SER A 40 1.67 -11.69 -3.15
C SER A 40 1.01 -10.42 -3.66
N ASP A 41 -0.29 -10.27 -3.42
CA ASP A 41 -1.07 -9.12 -3.89
C ASP A 41 -0.65 -7.85 -3.13
N LEU A 42 -0.60 -7.93 -1.80
CA LEU A 42 -0.21 -6.80 -0.98
C LEU A 42 1.26 -6.43 -1.19
N SER A 43 2.13 -7.43 -1.39
CA SER A 43 3.53 -7.20 -1.76
C SER A 43 3.64 -6.45 -3.09
N SER A 44 2.87 -6.85 -4.10
CA SER A 44 2.81 -6.18 -5.40
C SER A 44 2.31 -4.73 -5.30
N ILE A 45 1.31 -4.48 -4.45
CA ILE A 45 0.80 -3.13 -4.16
C ILE A 45 1.88 -2.27 -3.48
N ILE A 46 2.62 -2.83 -2.52
CA ILE A 46 3.71 -2.11 -1.85
C ILE A 46 4.89 -1.88 -2.83
N LEU A 47 5.18 -2.79 -3.75
CA LEU A 47 6.18 -2.55 -4.81
C LEU A 47 5.83 -1.33 -5.66
N LEU A 48 4.54 -1.08 -5.94
CA LEU A 48 4.12 0.14 -6.62
C LEU A 48 4.51 1.41 -5.84
N LEU A 49 4.41 1.39 -4.51
CA LEU A 49 4.87 2.48 -3.65
C LEU A 49 6.40 2.67 -3.72
N HIS A 50 7.17 1.59 -3.88
CA HIS A 50 8.63 1.67 -4.09
C HIS A 50 8.98 2.20 -5.49
N LEU A 51 8.21 1.86 -6.51
CA LEU A 51 8.37 2.38 -7.87
C LEU A 51 8.02 3.87 -7.95
N ILE A 52 7.05 4.32 -7.15
CA ILE A 52 6.52 5.68 -7.13
C ILE A 52 6.62 6.25 -5.70
N PRO A 53 7.84 6.53 -5.21
CA PRO A 53 8.04 6.93 -3.83
C PRO A 53 7.34 8.26 -3.49
N PRO A 54 7.09 8.52 -2.20
CA PRO A 54 6.55 9.79 -1.74
C PRO A 54 7.39 10.96 -2.27
N SER A 55 6.75 11.96 -2.88
CA SER A 55 7.47 13.17 -3.29
C SER A 55 7.99 13.94 -2.07
N ALA A 56 9.19 14.54 -2.19
CA ALA A 56 9.68 15.48 -1.20
C ALA A 56 8.67 16.64 -1.05
N GLN A 57 8.13 16.83 0.16
CA GLN A 57 7.16 17.88 0.47
C GLN A 57 7.83 19.26 0.55
N GLY A 58 8.37 19.73 -0.59
CA GLY A 58 8.95 21.06 -0.76
C GLY A 58 10.20 21.37 0.08
N ARG A 59 10.72 22.60 -0.07
CA ARG A 59 11.94 23.10 0.60
C ARG A 59 11.86 23.17 2.13
N LYS A 60 10.67 23.03 2.75
CA LYS A 60 10.46 23.27 4.19
C LYS A 60 10.47 22.01 5.07
N ARG A 61 10.57 20.80 4.50
CA ARG A 61 10.72 19.55 5.27
C ARG A 61 11.88 18.73 4.70
N PRO A 62 13.08 18.84 5.29
CA PRO A 62 14.21 18.02 4.91
C PRO A 62 14.04 16.62 5.52
N GLY A 63 13.20 15.81 4.89
CA GLY A 63 12.99 14.42 5.28
C GLY A 63 12.48 13.65 4.09
N LYS A 64 13.36 12.87 3.46
CA LYS A 64 12.99 11.95 2.39
C LYS A 64 12.24 10.79 3.06
N VAL A 65 10.91 10.83 3.07
CA VAL A 65 10.10 9.72 3.58
C VAL A 65 10.32 8.53 2.65
N SER A 66 10.83 7.40 3.17
CA SER A 66 11.03 6.19 2.38
C SER A 66 9.69 5.50 2.08
N ALA A 67 9.66 4.66 1.04
CA ALA A 67 8.50 3.83 0.73
C ALA A 67 8.13 2.92 1.92
N THR A 68 9.13 2.31 2.58
CA THR A 68 8.96 1.54 3.81
C THR A 68 8.30 2.34 4.94
N GLN A 69 8.64 3.62 5.10
CA GLN A 69 8.00 4.46 6.10
C GLN A 69 6.57 4.86 5.71
N ALA A 70 6.30 4.98 4.41
CA ALA A 70 4.98 5.28 3.88
C ALA A 70 4.03 4.07 3.92
N GLU A 71 4.53 2.84 3.84
CA GLU A 71 3.77 1.58 3.93
C GLU A 71 2.80 1.54 5.12
N LYS A 72 3.22 2.03 6.29
CA LYS A 72 2.38 2.10 7.51
C LYS A 72 1.14 2.98 7.38
N ASN A 73 1.07 3.81 6.34
CA ASN A 73 -0.11 4.62 6.01
C ASN A 73 -1.02 3.95 4.98
N LEU A 74 -0.56 2.84 4.40
CA LEU A 74 -1.32 2.04 3.47
C LEU A 74 -1.95 0.86 4.20
N VAL A 75 -1.15 0.13 4.97
CA VAL A 75 -1.59 -1.09 5.67
C VAL A 75 -0.90 -1.24 7.02
N VAL A 76 -1.65 -1.76 7.99
CA VAL A 76 -1.18 -2.14 9.33
C VAL A 76 -1.61 -3.57 9.60
N PHE A 77 -0.67 -4.40 10.05
CA PHE A 77 -0.96 -5.77 10.47
C PHE A 77 -1.45 -5.80 11.92
N MET A 78 -2.49 -6.59 12.16
CA MET A 78 -2.98 -6.95 13.48
C MET A 78 -3.07 -8.47 13.59
N LYS A 79 -2.49 -9.03 14.66
CA LYS A 79 -2.58 -10.46 14.92
C LYS A 79 -4.01 -10.83 15.33
N SER A 80 -4.54 -11.91 14.77
CA SER A 80 -5.83 -12.49 15.17
C SER A 80 -5.92 -12.67 16.69
N GLY A 81 -7.09 -12.33 17.26
CA GLY A 81 -7.32 -12.34 18.71
C GLY A 81 -6.98 -11.02 19.42
N THR A 82 -6.47 -10.02 18.72
CA THR A 82 -6.30 -8.65 19.24
C THR A 82 -7.61 -7.87 19.09
N SER A 83 -7.90 -6.95 20.03
CA SER A 83 -9.10 -6.11 19.97
C SER A 83 -8.96 -5.01 18.91
N ILE A 84 -9.87 -5.02 17.93
CA ILE A 84 -9.98 -3.96 16.92
C ILE A 84 -10.31 -2.62 17.59
N GLN A 85 -11.17 -2.63 18.62
CA GLN A 85 -11.57 -1.41 19.32
C GLN A 85 -10.38 -0.77 20.04
N GLU A 86 -9.55 -1.56 20.73
CA GLU A 86 -8.35 -1.05 21.42
C GLU A 86 -7.38 -0.40 20.43
N HIS A 87 -7.21 -0.99 19.24
CA HIS A 87 -6.38 -0.42 18.19
C HIS A 87 -6.94 0.91 17.69
N VAL A 88 -8.24 0.98 17.45
CA VAL A 88 -8.94 2.19 17.00
C VAL A 88 -8.84 3.31 18.05
N ASP A 89 -9.01 2.98 19.32
CA ASP A 89 -8.92 3.94 20.44
C ASP A 89 -7.50 4.48 20.62
N ALA A 90 -6.48 3.66 20.33
CA ALA A 90 -5.07 4.04 20.39
C ALA A 90 -4.64 4.99 19.24
N ILE A 91 -5.50 5.25 18.25
CA ILE A 91 -5.17 6.15 17.13
C ILE A 91 -5.09 7.59 17.63
N THR A 92 -3.86 8.09 17.70
CA THR A 92 -3.52 9.45 18.12
C THR A 92 -3.20 10.39 16.96
N SER A 93 -2.96 9.87 15.75
CA SER A 93 -2.52 10.66 14.59
C SER A 93 -3.41 10.47 13.37
N ALA A 94 -3.46 11.50 12.51
CA ALA A 94 -4.26 11.55 11.28
C ALA A 94 -3.58 10.79 10.13
N THR A 95 -3.27 9.50 10.32
CA THR A 95 -2.73 8.63 9.25
C THR A 95 -3.82 7.94 8.44
N GLN A 96 -5.10 8.20 8.77
CA GLN A 96 -6.28 7.66 8.11
C GLN A 96 -6.51 8.32 6.74
N PRO A 97 -7.10 7.60 5.76
CA PRO A 97 -7.52 6.20 5.84
C PRO A 97 -6.36 5.20 5.59
N TYR A 98 -6.45 3.98 6.14
CA TYR A 98 -5.52 2.87 5.86
C TYR A 98 -6.21 1.50 6.02
N LEU A 99 -5.62 0.44 5.49
CA LEU A 99 -6.07 -0.95 5.71
C LEU A 99 -5.55 -1.50 7.04
N LEU A 100 -6.42 -2.07 7.85
CA LEU A 100 -6.07 -2.93 8.97
C LEU A 100 -6.23 -4.39 8.52
N ALA A 101 -5.12 -5.10 8.38
CA ALA A 101 -5.05 -6.48 7.92
C ALA A 101 -4.97 -7.43 9.12
N ILE A 102 -5.97 -8.28 9.32
CA ILE A 102 -6.07 -9.20 10.46
C ILE A 102 -5.72 -10.62 10.02
N GLY A 103 -4.72 -11.22 10.67
CA GLY A 103 -4.25 -12.56 10.30
C GLY A 103 -3.42 -13.26 11.37
N LEU A 104 -3.06 -14.52 11.12
CA LEU A 104 -2.10 -15.24 11.96
C LEU A 104 -0.70 -14.60 11.87
N ASN A 105 -0.32 -14.21 10.65
CA ASN A 105 0.90 -13.49 10.30
C ASN A 105 0.64 -12.67 9.02
N ARG A 106 1.62 -11.84 8.60
CA ARG A 106 1.48 -10.97 7.42
C ARG A 106 1.27 -11.71 6.10
N ALA A 107 1.71 -12.96 6.03
CA ALA A 107 1.56 -13.80 4.85
C ALA A 107 0.21 -14.56 4.82
N THR A 108 -0.55 -14.55 5.92
CA THR A 108 -1.83 -15.25 6.09
C THR A 108 -2.86 -14.32 6.73
N ILE A 109 -3.44 -13.45 5.91
CA ILE A 109 -4.50 -12.52 6.30
C ILE A 109 -5.87 -13.16 6.09
N HIS A 110 -6.79 -12.94 7.02
CA HIS A 110 -8.16 -13.46 6.98
C HIS A 110 -9.19 -12.37 6.71
N GLU A 111 -8.98 -11.18 7.27
CA GLU A 111 -9.94 -10.09 7.22
C GLU A 111 -9.23 -8.74 7.05
N PHE A 112 -9.94 -7.81 6.41
CA PHE A 112 -9.49 -6.44 6.24
C PHE A 112 -10.53 -5.46 6.75
N PHE A 113 -10.06 -4.35 7.31
CA PHE A 113 -10.88 -3.21 7.67
C PHE A 113 -10.28 -1.94 7.08
N ILE A 114 -11.12 -1.02 6.63
CA ILE A 114 -10.72 0.36 6.35
C ILE A 114 -10.84 1.14 7.64
N VAL A 115 -9.71 1.62 8.14
CA VAL A 115 -9.67 2.46 9.34
C VAL A 115 -9.75 3.93 8.93
N ILE A 116 -10.81 4.61 9.35
CA ILE A 116 -11.12 6.00 9.01
C ILE A 116 -11.86 6.68 10.17
N ASP A 117 -11.52 7.93 10.50
CA ASP A 117 -12.14 8.74 11.56
C ASP A 117 -12.34 8.00 12.89
N LYS A 118 -11.33 7.20 13.25
CA LYS A 118 -11.35 6.29 14.41
C LYS A 118 -12.55 5.34 14.41
N GLN A 119 -12.88 4.83 13.24
CA GLN A 119 -13.80 3.74 13.01
C GLN A 119 -13.10 2.69 12.15
N ALA A 120 -13.46 1.42 12.35
CA ALA A 120 -13.01 0.32 11.51
C ALA A 120 -14.22 -0.18 10.71
N ILE A 121 -14.20 0.05 9.40
CA ILE A 121 -15.25 -0.40 8.49
C ILE A 121 -14.78 -1.74 7.89
N PRO A 122 -15.52 -2.85 8.08
CA PRO A 122 -15.13 -4.13 7.52
C PRO A 122 -15.16 -4.08 5.98
N CYS A 123 -14.09 -4.56 5.34
CA CYS A 123 -14.07 -4.77 3.91
C CYS A 123 -14.98 -5.94 3.54
N ARG A 124 -15.58 -5.91 2.34
CA ARG A 124 -16.36 -7.05 1.82
C ARG A 124 -15.44 -8.12 1.25
N SER A 125 -14.33 -7.71 0.65
CA SER A 125 -13.28 -8.58 0.16
C SER A 125 -12.40 -9.10 1.30
N THR A 126 -12.08 -10.38 1.24
CA THR A 126 -11.04 -11.02 2.06
C THR A 126 -9.69 -11.11 1.35
N SER A 127 -9.61 -10.75 0.07
CA SER A 127 -8.33 -10.65 -0.66
C SER A 127 -7.70 -9.27 -0.51
N SER A 128 -6.37 -9.23 -0.47
CA SER A 128 -5.57 -8.00 -0.41
C SER A 128 -5.86 -7.04 -1.55
N LEU A 129 -5.96 -7.55 -2.78
CA LEU A 129 -6.29 -6.72 -3.94
C LEU A 129 -7.70 -6.11 -3.84
N GLY A 130 -8.70 -6.89 -3.41
CA GLY A 130 -10.06 -6.37 -3.25
C GLY A 130 -10.19 -5.39 -2.09
N ALA A 131 -9.50 -5.63 -0.97
CA ALA A 131 -9.46 -4.68 0.15
C ALA A 131 -8.79 -3.35 -0.26
N PHE A 132 -7.72 -3.40 -1.06
CA PHE A 132 -7.09 -2.20 -1.61
C PHE A 132 -8.02 -1.44 -2.58
N ASP A 133 -8.76 -2.14 -3.43
CA ASP A 133 -9.79 -1.55 -4.31
C ASP A 133 -10.88 -0.83 -3.49
N GLU A 134 -11.34 -1.43 -2.39
CA GLU A 134 -12.30 -0.81 -1.47
C GLU A 134 -11.71 0.43 -0.79
N LEU A 135 -10.46 0.37 -0.29
CA LEU A 135 -9.77 1.53 0.30
C LEU A 135 -9.62 2.66 -0.73
N PHE A 136 -9.24 2.35 -1.96
CA PHE A 136 -9.14 3.34 -3.03
C PHE A 136 -10.49 4.01 -3.30
N LYS A 137 -11.56 3.22 -3.41
CA LYS A 137 -12.92 3.71 -3.67
C LYS A 137 -13.47 4.57 -2.53
N ALA A 138 -13.03 4.35 -1.30
CA ALA A 138 -13.42 5.16 -0.15
C ALA A 138 -13.17 6.66 -0.38
N HIS A 139 -12.11 7.05 -1.13
CA HIS A 139 -11.86 8.42 -1.59
C HIS A 139 -13.08 9.06 -2.27
N PHE A 140 -13.67 8.34 -3.23
CA PHE A 140 -14.76 8.83 -4.06
C PHE A 140 -16.12 8.71 -3.39
N VAL A 141 -16.32 7.67 -2.58
CA VAL A 141 -17.60 7.41 -1.89
C VAL A 141 -17.78 8.34 -0.70
N PHE A 142 -16.73 8.52 0.12
CA PHE A 142 -16.80 9.29 1.36
C PHE A 142 -16.16 10.68 1.26
N GLY A 143 -15.55 11.04 0.11
CA GLY A 143 -14.89 12.33 -0.07
C GLY A 143 -13.60 12.49 0.73
N ILE A 144 -12.95 11.38 1.08
CA ILE A 144 -11.81 11.35 2.01
C ILE A 144 -10.52 11.65 1.26
N MET A 145 -9.61 12.44 1.83
CA MET A 145 -8.36 12.76 1.15
C MET A 145 -7.38 11.57 1.22
N TYR A 146 -6.62 11.32 0.14
CA TYR A 146 -5.50 10.38 0.22
C TYR A 146 -4.47 10.86 1.25
N ASN A 147 -3.80 9.91 1.90
CA ASN A 147 -2.64 10.25 2.70
C ASN A 147 -1.57 10.91 1.80
N LYS A 148 -1.03 12.06 2.23
CA LYS A 148 -0.04 12.83 1.47
C LYS A 148 1.21 12.04 1.11
N MET A 149 1.56 11.02 1.89
CA MET A 149 2.69 10.13 1.61
C MET A 149 2.40 9.15 0.46
N LEU A 150 1.12 8.81 0.24
CA LEU A 150 0.67 7.86 -0.78
C LEU A 150 0.08 8.56 -2.01
N GLN A 151 0.02 9.89 -2.03
CA GLN A 151 -0.64 10.67 -3.07
C GLN A 151 -0.20 10.27 -4.49
N ASN A 152 1.09 10.06 -4.73
CA ASN A 152 1.58 9.70 -6.06
C ASN A 152 1.13 8.30 -6.48
N MET A 153 1.18 7.33 -5.56
CA MET A 153 0.71 5.97 -5.79
C MET A 153 -0.77 5.97 -6.13
N TYR A 154 -1.60 6.65 -5.33
CA TYR A 154 -3.03 6.78 -5.60
C TYR A 154 -3.35 7.55 -6.88
N THR A 155 -2.58 8.60 -7.19
CA THR A 155 -2.73 9.33 -8.46
C THR A 155 -2.45 8.40 -9.64
N PHE A 156 -1.42 7.57 -9.55
CA PHE A 156 -1.12 6.57 -10.57
C PHE A 156 -2.26 5.56 -10.71
N VAL A 157 -2.74 4.99 -9.60
CA VAL A 157 -3.87 4.05 -9.60
C VAL A 157 -5.12 4.69 -10.22
N GLN A 158 -5.47 5.90 -9.79
CA GLN A 158 -6.63 6.65 -10.28
C GLN A 158 -6.58 6.88 -11.79
N THR A 159 -5.47 7.36 -12.31
CA THR A 159 -5.34 7.80 -13.70
C THR A 159 -4.97 6.67 -14.65
N THR A 160 -4.17 5.69 -14.21
CA THR A 160 -3.64 4.61 -15.05
C THR A 160 -4.47 3.32 -14.94
N VAL A 161 -4.94 2.97 -13.74
CA VAL A 161 -5.69 1.70 -13.53
C VAL A 161 -7.18 1.93 -13.72
N TYR A 162 -7.74 2.96 -13.08
CA TYR A 162 -9.18 3.26 -13.14
C TYR A 162 -9.57 4.25 -14.25
N ASN A 163 -8.61 4.88 -14.93
CA ASN A 163 -8.86 5.86 -15.98
C ASN A 163 -9.73 7.06 -15.54
N ILE A 164 -9.60 7.48 -14.28
CA ILE A 164 -10.36 8.61 -13.70
C ILE A 164 -9.54 9.89 -13.83
N ASP A 165 -10.19 10.97 -14.26
CA ASP A 165 -9.63 12.33 -14.34
C ASP A 165 -8.29 12.44 -15.08
N ILE A 166 -8.12 11.61 -16.12
CA ILE A 166 -6.97 11.65 -17.02
C ILE A 166 -6.80 13.06 -17.59
N GLY A 167 -5.60 13.62 -17.45
CA GLY A 167 -5.26 14.96 -17.92
C GLY A 167 -5.82 16.11 -17.07
N LYS A 168 -6.65 15.82 -16.05
CA LYS A 168 -7.17 16.81 -15.10
C LYS A 168 -6.39 16.82 -13.79
N VAL A 169 -5.97 15.65 -13.31
CA VAL A 169 -5.13 15.55 -12.11
C VAL A 169 -3.69 15.91 -12.45
N ARG A 170 -3.07 16.76 -11.64
CA ARG A 170 -1.65 17.07 -11.77
C ARG A 170 -0.82 15.86 -11.33
N GLU A 171 -0.14 15.25 -12.28
CA GLU A 171 0.76 14.14 -12.04
C GLU A 171 2.18 14.60 -11.72
N SER A 172 2.90 13.81 -10.93
CA SER A 172 4.35 14.02 -10.76
C SER A 172 5.11 13.45 -11.97
N PRO A 173 6.31 13.97 -12.29
CA PRO A 173 7.13 13.42 -13.38
C PRO A 173 7.38 11.92 -13.25
N ARG A 174 7.48 11.41 -12.02
CA ARG A 174 7.68 9.98 -11.75
C ARG A 174 6.45 9.15 -12.08
N VAL A 175 5.24 9.65 -11.80
CA VAL A 175 3.99 8.98 -12.17
C VAL A 175 3.87 8.89 -13.70
N ALA A 176 4.17 9.99 -14.40
CA ALA A 176 4.15 10.01 -15.87
C ALA A 176 5.21 9.07 -16.48
N GLU A 177 6.41 9.02 -15.92
CA GLU A 177 7.49 8.11 -16.34
C GLU A 177 7.06 6.64 -16.20
N ILE A 178 6.56 6.25 -15.02
CA ILE A 178 6.15 4.86 -14.76
C ILE A 178 4.96 4.46 -15.64
N ARG A 179 3.96 5.34 -15.82
CA ARG A 179 2.87 5.09 -16.76
C ARG A 179 3.40 4.85 -18.17
N GLY A 180 4.29 5.72 -18.64
CA GLY A 180 4.88 5.62 -19.96
C GLY A 180 5.63 4.31 -20.18
N ARG A 181 6.18 3.68 -19.13
CA ARG A 181 6.87 2.39 -19.23
C ARG A 181 5.95 1.18 -19.17
N LEU A 182 4.85 1.27 -18.43
CA LEU A 182 3.92 0.14 -18.23
C LEU A 182 2.86 0.04 -19.34
N LEU A 183 2.57 1.13 -20.04
CA LEU A 183 1.58 1.19 -21.12
C LEU A 183 2.19 1.22 -22.54
N GLN A 184 3.49 0.97 -22.69
CA GLN A 184 4.16 0.74 -23.98
C GLN A 184 4.07 -0.72 -24.38
#